data_AF-A0A3M2CK26-F1
#
_entry.id   AF-A0A3M2CK26-F1
#
_cell.length_a   1.000
_cell.length_b   1.000
_cell.length_c   1.000
_cell.angle_alpha   90.00
_cell.angle_beta   90.00
_cell.angle_gamma   90.00
#
_symmetry.space_group_name_H-M   'P 1'
#
loop_
_entity.id
_entity.type
_entity.pdbx_description
1 polymer ?
#
loop_
_entity_poly.entity_id
_entity_poly.type
_entity_poly.pdbx_seq_one_letter_code
_entity_poly.pdbx_strand_id
1 'polypeptide(L)'
;MALALPRRGSKLVPLGITLLSAALAMALVSLGLRVDRGHGPGVFFYIFALIALGASVRVITHPRPVYSALYFILTIIASCGMYVLLGAEFMAFALVIIYAGAILITYLFVIMLATQAPTGQDAGMLDETDAVAREPVVGAVVGFVLMAIISAMLFGGIRDARQPDPAFTPDEVLAHLPGKVDRILRERDLISADERVARTGDGGGLIDAAAGTITIENTDLGTTRVIDEWPEYLSATNLDRLGWNLLHDHPMTIEIAGVILLMAMLGATVLARKHVELEESLKAEQARKLGETTLRPQHAGGAS
;
A
#
# COMPACT_ATOMS: atom_id res chain seq x y z
N MET A 1 43.61 -11.01 -29.14
CA MET A 1 42.97 -10.65 -30.43
C MET A 1 41.47 -10.70 -30.21
N ALA A 2 40.88 -9.62 -29.72
CA ALA A 2 40.35 -8.51 -30.52
C ALA A 2 39.05 -8.89 -31.24
N LEU A 3 37.93 -8.80 -30.52
CA LEU A 3 36.67 -8.40 -31.14
C LEU A 3 36.13 -7.20 -30.36
N ALA A 4 36.56 -6.04 -30.85
CA ALA A 4 36.10 -4.74 -30.42
C ALA A 4 34.63 -4.54 -30.81
N LEU A 5 33.88 -3.94 -29.89
CA LEU A 5 32.60 -3.28 -30.15
C LEU A 5 32.66 -2.33 -31.35
N PRO A 6 31.51 -2.10 -32.00
CA PRO A 6 31.11 -0.76 -32.37
C PRO A 6 29.86 -0.34 -31.59
N ARG A 7 30.04 0.66 -30.71
CA ARG A 7 28.99 1.60 -30.30
C ARG A 7 28.37 2.22 -31.56
N ARG A 8 27.04 2.12 -31.75
CA ARG A 8 26.29 3.13 -32.52
C ARG A 8 24.76 3.04 -32.31
N GLY A 9 24.24 4.03 -31.59
CA GLY A 9 22.90 4.62 -31.73
C GLY A 9 21.71 3.67 -31.74
N SER A 10 21.13 3.41 -30.55
CA SER A 10 19.89 2.65 -30.38
C SER A 10 18.66 3.39 -30.93
N LYS A 11 18.50 3.39 -32.26
CA LYS A 11 17.24 3.79 -32.93
C LYS A 11 16.05 2.88 -32.57
N LEU A 12 16.28 1.79 -31.84
CA LEU A 12 15.26 0.85 -31.37
C LEU A 12 14.53 1.29 -30.09
N VAL A 13 15.14 2.12 -29.24
CA VAL A 13 14.50 2.65 -28.04
C VAL A 13 13.30 3.56 -28.35
N PRO A 14 13.38 4.54 -29.27
CA PRO A 14 12.21 5.35 -29.61
C PRO A 14 11.14 4.51 -30.33
N LEU A 15 11.54 3.52 -31.15
CA LEU A 15 10.60 2.64 -31.86
C LEU A 15 9.78 1.77 -30.89
N GLY A 16 10.44 1.22 -29.86
CA GLY A 16 9.80 0.48 -28.78
C GLY A 16 8.81 1.35 -27.99
N ILE A 17 9.23 2.56 -27.58
CA ILE A 17 8.37 3.52 -26.87
C ILE A 17 7.16 3.93 -27.71
N THR A 18 7.30 4.07 -29.04
CA THR A 18 6.17 4.41 -29.93
C THR A 18 5.18 3.26 -30.13
N LEU A 19 5.65 2.01 -30.19
CA LEU A 19 4.78 0.83 -30.25
C LEU A 19 4.02 0.63 -28.93
N LEU A 20 4.71 0.92 -27.82
CA LEU A 20 4.19 0.87 -26.47
C LEU A 20 3.08 1.89 -26.22
N SER A 21 3.32 3.15 -26.62
CA SER A 21 2.34 4.21 -26.52
C SER A 21 1.15 3.96 -27.45
N ALA A 22 1.39 3.42 -28.65
CA ALA A 22 0.33 3.03 -29.57
C ALA A 22 -0.55 1.89 -29.02
N ALA A 23 0.04 0.86 -28.43
CA ALA A 23 -0.69 -0.25 -27.83
C ALA A 23 -1.49 0.19 -26.59
N LEU A 24 -0.89 1.03 -25.73
CA LEU A 24 -1.56 1.61 -24.57
C LEU A 24 -2.71 2.54 -24.99
N ALA A 25 -2.49 3.39 -26.00
CA ALA A 25 -3.53 4.25 -26.55
C ALA A 25 -4.67 3.44 -27.17
N MET A 26 -4.36 2.37 -27.91
CA MET A 26 -5.36 1.49 -28.51
C MET A 26 -6.18 0.74 -27.44
N ALA A 27 -5.54 0.29 -26.37
CA ALA A 27 -6.22 -0.33 -25.23
C ALA A 27 -7.15 0.66 -24.51
N LEU A 28 -6.67 1.88 -24.23
CA LEU A 28 -7.47 2.94 -23.60
C LEU A 28 -8.65 3.39 -24.49
N VAL A 29 -8.47 3.47 -25.81
CA VAL A 29 -9.53 3.78 -26.77
C VAL A 29 -10.56 2.66 -26.83
N SER A 30 -10.12 1.40 -26.85
CA SER A 30 -11.03 0.24 -26.86
C SER A 30 -11.85 0.12 -25.57
N LEU A 31 -11.27 0.56 -24.44
CA LEU A 31 -11.95 0.63 -23.15
C LEU A 31 -12.94 1.79 -23.13
N GLY A 32 -12.53 2.98 -23.57
CA GLY A 32 -13.38 4.19 -23.60
C GLY A 32 -14.57 4.09 -24.56
N LEU A 33 -14.45 3.36 -25.67
CA LEU A 33 -15.54 3.11 -26.61
C LEU A 33 -16.60 2.13 -26.07
N ARG A 34 -16.27 1.34 -25.03
CA ARG A 34 -17.19 0.41 -24.36
C ARG A 34 -17.83 0.99 -23.09
N VAL A 35 -17.41 2.19 -22.66
CA VAL A 35 -18.02 2.87 -21.52
C VAL A 35 -19.34 3.48 -21.98
N ASP A 36 -20.44 2.96 -21.45
CA ASP A 36 -21.79 3.46 -21.67
C ASP A 36 -21.88 4.93 -21.22
N ARG A 37 -22.38 5.82 -22.09
CA ARG A 37 -22.27 7.28 -21.92
C ARG A 37 -23.20 7.88 -20.84
N GLY A 38 -23.93 7.04 -20.11
CA GLY A 38 -24.95 7.47 -19.13
C GLY A 38 -24.48 7.56 -17.67
N HIS A 39 -23.50 6.75 -17.24
CA HIS A 39 -23.09 6.63 -15.81
C HIS A 39 -21.56 6.55 -15.64
N GLY A 40 -20.81 7.37 -16.37
CA GLY A 40 -19.36 7.40 -16.27
C GLY A 40 -18.88 7.81 -14.86
N PRO A 41 -17.69 7.35 -14.41
CA PRO A 41 -17.08 7.82 -13.17
C PRO A 41 -17.01 9.36 -13.12
N GLY A 42 -17.19 9.95 -11.94
CA GLY A 42 -17.14 11.40 -11.76
C GLY A 42 -15.80 12.01 -12.20
N VAL A 43 -15.76 13.31 -12.50
CA VAL A 43 -14.56 14.01 -13.02
C VAL A 43 -13.33 13.79 -12.13
N PHE A 44 -13.51 13.76 -10.80
CA PHE A 44 -12.44 13.52 -9.83
C PHE A 44 -11.73 12.16 -10.02
N PHE A 45 -12.45 11.13 -10.49
CA PHE A 45 -11.85 9.83 -10.80
C PHE A 45 -10.74 9.97 -11.84
N TYR A 46 -11.02 10.65 -12.95
CA TYR A 46 -10.06 10.84 -14.02
C TYR A 46 -8.88 11.70 -13.60
N ILE A 47 -9.10 12.72 -12.76
CA ILE A 47 -8.04 13.57 -12.22
C ILE A 47 -7.09 12.72 -11.37
N PHE A 48 -7.59 11.97 -10.39
CA PHE A 48 -6.76 11.13 -9.54
C PHE A 48 -6.07 10.01 -10.32
N ALA A 49 -6.76 9.38 -11.27
CA ALA A 49 -6.18 8.35 -12.13
C ALA A 49 -5.02 8.89 -12.98
N LEU A 50 -5.17 10.06 -13.60
CA LEU A 50 -4.11 10.69 -14.38
C LEU A 50 -2.91 11.10 -13.52
N ILE A 51 -3.16 11.64 -12.32
CA ILE A 51 -2.09 11.98 -11.37
C ILE A 51 -1.36 10.70 -10.95
N ALA A 52 -2.07 9.64 -10.59
CA ALA A 52 -1.46 8.37 -10.17
C ALA A 52 -0.58 7.76 -11.27
N LEU A 53 -1.08 7.71 -12.52
CA LEU A 53 -0.31 7.21 -13.66
C LEU A 53 0.89 8.09 -13.98
N GLY A 54 0.70 9.41 -14.05
CA GLY A 54 1.77 10.35 -14.33
C GLY A 54 2.87 10.32 -13.26
N ALA A 55 2.48 10.24 -11.99
CA ALA A 55 3.40 10.12 -10.87
C ALA A 55 4.14 8.78 -10.91
N SER A 56 3.45 7.65 -11.12
CA SER A 56 4.06 6.32 -11.23
C SER A 56 5.11 6.24 -12.36
N VAL A 57 4.82 6.81 -13.53
CA VAL A 57 5.80 6.90 -14.63
C VAL A 57 7.02 7.73 -14.20
N ARG A 58 6.80 8.84 -13.48
CA ARG A 58 7.89 9.69 -12.97
C ARG A 58 8.70 9.04 -11.85
N VAL A 59 8.13 8.16 -11.02
CA VAL A 59 8.89 7.40 -10.02
C VAL A 59 9.99 6.57 -10.68
N ILE A 60 9.65 5.89 -11.78
CA ILE A 60 10.55 4.95 -12.45
C ILE A 60 11.53 5.66 -13.39
N THR A 61 11.13 6.79 -13.98
CA THR A 61 11.93 7.46 -15.02
C THR A 61 12.89 8.53 -14.49
N HIS A 62 12.75 8.96 -13.24
CA HIS A 62 13.54 10.07 -12.73
C HIS A 62 14.89 9.62 -12.15
N PRO A 63 16.03 10.23 -12.55
CA PRO A 63 17.36 9.75 -12.19
C PRO A 63 17.76 10.00 -10.74
N ARG A 64 17.08 10.90 -10.04
CA ARG A 64 17.42 11.26 -8.66
C ARG A 64 16.49 10.54 -7.68
N PRO A 65 16.99 9.61 -6.85
CA PRO A 65 16.16 8.77 -5.98
C PRO A 65 15.23 9.54 -5.05
N VAL A 66 15.70 10.68 -4.52
CA VAL A 66 14.90 11.55 -3.63
C VAL A 66 13.62 12.01 -4.31
N TYR A 67 13.73 12.50 -5.55
CA TYR A 67 12.58 12.97 -6.29
C TYR A 67 11.71 11.79 -6.78
N SER A 68 12.30 10.64 -7.11
CA SER A 68 11.54 9.41 -7.41
C SER A 68 10.65 9.01 -6.24
N ALA A 69 11.16 9.08 -5.01
CA ALA A 69 10.36 8.81 -3.81
C ALA A 69 9.25 9.86 -3.57
N LEU A 70 9.48 11.14 -3.88
CA LEU A 70 8.42 12.16 -3.82
C LEU A 70 7.28 11.89 -4.81
N TYR A 71 7.59 11.46 -6.04
CA TYR A 71 6.56 11.02 -6.99
C TYR A 71 5.84 9.75 -6.51
N PHE A 72 6.49 8.91 -5.71
CA PHE A 72 5.86 7.71 -5.18
C PHE A 72 4.84 8.08 -4.10
N ILE A 73 5.18 9.03 -3.22
CA ILE A 73 4.22 9.63 -2.27
C ILE A 73 3.00 10.20 -3.02
N LEU A 74 3.23 10.94 -4.10
CA LEU A 74 2.13 11.48 -4.92
C LEU A 74 1.23 10.39 -5.50
N THR A 75 1.81 9.25 -5.92
CA THR A 75 1.05 8.08 -6.42
C THR A 75 0.17 7.47 -5.32
N ILE A 76 0.70 7.35 -4.10
CA ILE A 76 -0.06 6.85 -2.94
C ILE A 76 -1.19 7.82 -2.59
N ILE A 77 -0.92 9.12 -2.51
CA ILE A 77 -1.96 10.13 -2.21
C ILE A 77 -3.08 10.12 -3.26
N ALA A 78 -2.74 10.01 -4.55
CA ALA A 78 -3.74 9.89 -5.61
C ALA A 78 -4.56 8.59 -5.49
N SER A 79 -3.93 7.49 -5.05
CA SER A 79 -4.62 6.23 -4.77
C SER A 79 -5.55 6.35 -3.55
N CYS A 80 -5.17 7.11 -2.51
CA CYS A 80 -6.07 7.43 -1.39
C CYS A 80 -7.31 8.19 -1.86
N GLY A 81 -7.14 9.18 -2.75
CA GLY A 81 -8.26 9.88 -3.38
C GLY A 81 -9.20 8.92 -4.13
N MET A 82 -8.65 7.92 -4.80
CA MET A 82 -9.43 6.86 -5.45
C MET A 82 -10.24 6.02 -4.45
N TYR A 83 -9.64 5.63 -3.32
CA TYR A 83 -10.35 4.89 -2.26
C TYR A 83 -11.47 5.71 -1.61
N VAL A 84 -11.26 7.02 -1.41
CA VAL A 84 -12.32 7.91 -0.91
C VAL A 84 -13.49 7.96 -1.90
N LEU A 85 -13.23 8.05 -3.21
CA LEU A 85 -14.29 8.00 -4.23
C LEU A 85 -15.06 6.68 -4.26
N LEU A 86 -14.42 5.58 -3.88
CA LEU A 86 -15.05 4.26 -3.72
C LEU A 86 -15.80 4.09 -2.40
N GLY A 87 -15.84 5.11 -1.54
CA GLY A 87 -16.43 5.02 -0.20
C GLY A 87 -15.58 4.22 0.79
N ALA A 88 -14.34 3.87 0.46
CA ALA A 88 -13.44 3.08 1.30
C ALA A 88 -12.55 3.98 2.18
N GLU A 89 -13.16 4.78 3.04
CA GLU A 89 -12.48 5.81 3.86
C GLU A 89 -11.39 5.23 4.77
N PHE A 90 -11.67 4.10 5.42
CA PHE A 90 -10.69 3.46 6.32
C PHE A 90 -9.42 3.07 5.56
N MET A 91 -9.57 2.45 4.39
CA MET A 91 -8.44 2.05 3.54
C MET A 91 -7.66 3.26 3.06
N ALA A 92 -8.34 4.36 2.70
CA ALA A 92 -7.69 5.59 2.32
C ALA A 92 -6.82 6.15 3.46
N PHE A 93 -7.35 6.27 4.68
CA PHE A 93 -6.57 6.73 5.83
C PHE A 93 -5.44 5.77 6.20
N ALA A 94 -5.66 4.46 6.13
CA ALA A 94 -4.62 3.46 6.38
C ALA A 94 -3.45 3.60 5.39
N LEU A 95 -3.72 3.84 4.11
CA LEU A 95 -2.68 4.12 3.09
C LEU A 95 -1.90 5.40 3.39
N VAL A 96 -2.58 6.45 3.83
CA VAL A 96 -1.90 7.69 4.23
C VAL A 96 -0.99 7.45 5.44
N ILE A 97 -1.49 6.83 6.50
CA ILE A 97 -0.75 6.68 7.75
C ILE A 97 0.42 5.70 7.58
N ILE A 98 0.17 4.52 7.01
CA ILE A 98 1.14 3.43 6.95
C ILE A 98 2.11 3.64 5.79
N TYR A 99 1.58 3.80 4.57
CA TYR A 99 2.45 3.89 3.38
C TYR A 99 3.05 5.29 3.25
N ALA A 100 2.23 6.34 3.11
CA ALA A 100 2.76 7.69 2.92
C ALA A 100 3.47 8.24 4.16
N GLY A 101 2.94 7.95 5.35
CA GLY A 101 3.46 8.42 6.64
C GLY A 101 4.69 7.63 7.09
N ALA A 102 4.51 6.38 7.50
CA ALA A 102 5.61 5.61 8.10
C ALA A 102 6.62 5.11 7.06
N ILE A 103 6.18 4.26 6.12
CA ILE A 103 7.08 3.51 5.23
C ILE A 103 7.85 4.45 4.30
N LEU A 104 7.16 5.39 3.64
CA LEU A 104 7.81 6.28 2.65
C LEU A 104 8.70 7.33 3.28
N ILE A 105 8.36 7.87 4.46
CA ILE A 105 9.24 8.81 5.16
C ILE A 105 10.50 8.07 5.66
N THR A 106 10.36 6.86 6.21
CA THR A 106 11.51 6.03 6.59
C THR A 106 12.37 5.72 5.36
N TYR A 107 11.76 5.35 4.23
CA TYR A 107 12.48 5.11 2.99
C TYR A 107 13.21 6.36 2.49
N LEU A 108 12.55 7.52 2.48
CA LEU A 108 13.14 8.81 2.13
C LEU A 108 14.36 9.14 3.00
N PHE A 109 14.26 8.93 4.30
CA PHE A 109 15.36 9.16 5.23
C PHE A 109 16.55 8.24 4.91
N VAL A 110 16.28 6.95 4.68
CA VAL A 110 17.31 5.95 4.34
C VAL A 110 18.03 6.33 3.04
N ILE A 111 17.30 6.66 1.96
CA ILE A 111 17.94 7.03 0.70
C ILE A 111 18.73 8.33 0.81
N MET A 112 18.27 9.29 1.63
CA MET A 112 18.96 10.58 1.83
C MET A 112 20.27 10.42 2.61
N LEU A 113 20.31 9.52 3.60
CA LEU A 113 21.55 9.15 4.28
C LEU A 113 22.50 8.39 3.35
N ALA A 114 21.96 7.50 2.51
CA ALA A 114 22.76 6.73 1.55
C ALA A 114 23.33 7.57 0.39
N THR A 115 22.76 8.76 0.11
CA THR A 115 23.15 9.60 -1.04
C THR A 115 24.28 10.62 -0.76
N GLN A 116 25.01 10.47 0.35
CA GLN A 116 26.24 11.23 0.66
C GLN A 116 27.44 10.23 0.59
N ALA A 117 28.47 10.30 -0.24
CA ALA A 117 29.08 11.38 -1.02
C ALA A 117 29.75 10.84 -2.30
N PRO A 118 29.58 11.45 -3.49
CA PRO A 118 30.50 11.26 -4.60
C PRO A 118 31.75 12.09 -4.32
N THR A 119 32.81 11.47 -3.82
CA THR A 119 34.15 12.08 -3.88
C THR A 119 34.48 12.25 -5.36
N GLY A 120 34.87 13.45 -5.79
CA GLY A 120 34.90 13.90 -7.19
C GLY A 120 35.77 13.11 -8.21
N GLN A 121 36.24 11.91 -7.86
CA GLN A 121 36.95 10.98 -8.74
C GLN A 121 36.14 9.74 -9.16
N ASP A 122 35.03 9.39 -8.49
CA ASP A 122 34.21 8.20 -8.83
C ASP A 122 33.00 8.50 -9.76
N ALA A 123 32.68 9.78 -9.95
CA ALA A 123 31.53 10.21 -10.75
C ALA A 123 31.62 9.80 -12.23
N GLY A 124 32.83 9.60 -12.77
CA GLY A 124 33.02 9.21 -14.18
C GLY A 124 32.92 7.71 -14.47
N MET A 125 33.00 6.84 -13.46
CA MET A 125 33.02 5.37 -13.63
C MET A 125 31.68 4.72 -13.22
N LEU A 126 30.94 5.35 -12.31
CA LEU A 126 29.58 4.93 -11.92
C LEU A 126 28.51 5.34 -12.96
N ASP A 127 28.76 6.40 -13.75
CA ASP A 127 27.79 6.99 -14.68
C ASP A 127 27.44 6.08 -15.87
N GLU A 128 28.34 5.18 -16.28
CA GLU A 128 28.16 4.39 -17.51
C GLU A 128 27.62 2.96 -17.25
N THR A 129 27.73 2.44 -16.02
CA THR A 129 27.37 1.05 -15.72
C THR A 129 25.93 0.87 -15.23
N ASP A 130 25.32 1.91 -14.65
CA ASP A 130 23.98 1.83 -14.03
C ASP A 130 22.89 2.67 -14.75
N ALA A 131 23.27 3.58 -15.65
CA ALA A 131 22.31 4.46 -16.33
C ALA A 131 21.54 3.76 -17.46
N VAL A 132 22.07 2.64 -17.98
CA VAL A 132 21.47 1.90 -19.10
C VAL A 132 21.04 0.54 -18.59
N ALA A 133 19.73 0.27 -18.65
CA ALA A 133 19.19 -1.04 -18.34
C ALA A 133 19.96 -2.12 -19.13
N ARG A 134 20.44 -3.16 -18.45
CA ARG A 134 21.19 -4.25 -19.10
C ARG A 134 20.40 -4.90 -20.23
N GLU A 135 19.08 -5.05 -20.06
CA GLU A 135 18.20 -5.72 -21.02
C GLU A 135 16.81 -5.03 -21.12
N PRO A 136 16.70 -3.84 -21.75
CA PRO A 136 15.47 -3.05 -21.77
C PRO A 136 14.34 -3.74 -22.54
N VAL A 137 14.69 -4.52 -23.58
CA VAL A 137 13.70 -5.22 -24.42
C VAL A 137 13.05 -6.36 -23.64
N VAL A 138 13.84 -7.16 -22.93
CA VAL A 138 13.32 -8.29 -22.14
C VAL A 138 12.42 -7.77 -21.02
N GLY A 139 12.85 -6.73 -20.30
CA GLY A 139 12.03 -6.10 -19.27
C GLY A 139 10.70 -5.56 -19.79
N ALA A 140 10.70 -4.90 -20.95
CA ALA A 140 9.48 -4.43 -21.59
C ALA A 140 8.56 -5.59 -21.98
N VAL A 141 9.08 -6.61 -22.68
CA VAL A 141 8.29 -7.76 -23.12
C VAL A 141 7.63 -8.48 -21.93
N VAL A 142 8.38 -8.74 -20.86
CA VAL A 142 7.85 -9.36 -19.64
C VAL A 142 6.75 -8.49 -19.03
N GLY A 143 6.95 -7.17 -18.96
CA GLY A 143 5.95 -6.22 -18.51
C GLY A 143 4.65 -6.26 -19.33
N PHE A 144 4.73 -6.30 -20.66
CA PHE A 144 3.55 -6.42 -21.54
C PHE A 144 2.84 -7.75 -21.37
N VAL A 145 3.59 -8.85 -21.28
CA VAL A 145 3.02 -10.17 -21.11
C VAL A 145 2.26 -10.23 -19.77
N LEU A 146 2.86 -9.75 -18.69
CA LEU A 146 2.19 -9.67 -17.39
C LEU A 146 0.95 -8.78 -17.42
N MET A 147 1.04 -7.59 -18.03
CA MET A 147 -0.11 -6.69 -18.16
C MET A 147 -1.23 -7.32 -19.00
N ALA A 148 -0.89 -8.02 -20.08
CA ALA A 148 -1.85 -8.71 -20.93
C ALA A 148 -2.52 -9.87 -20.19
N ILE A 149 -1.78 -10.65 -19.40
CA ILE A 149 -2.33 -11.75 -18.58
C ILE A 149 -3.29 -11.18 -17.53
N ILE A 150 -2.87 -10.17 -16.78
CA ILE A 150 -3.71 -9.54 -15.74
C ILE A 150 -4.98 -8.95 -16.37
N SER A 151 -4.85 -8.25 -17.50
CA SER A 151 -6.00 -7.71 -18.24
C SER A 151 -6.93 -8.82 -18.72
N ALA A 152 -6.40 -9.88 -19.32
CA ALA A 152 -7.20 -11.02 -19.76
C ALA A 152 -7.91 -11.73 -18.61
N MET A 153 -7.27 -11.87 -17.44
CA MET A 153 -7.90 -12.43 -16.24
C MET A 153 -8.99 -11.51 -15.70
N LEU A 154 -8.75 -10.20 -15.66
CA LEU A 154 -9.70 -9.20 -15.18
C LEU A 154 -10.97 -9.15 -16.04
N PHE A 155 -10.82 -9.16 -17.37
CA PHE A 155 -11.96 -9.12 -18.30
C PHE A 155 -12.57 -10.49 -18.60
N GLY A 156 -11.81 -11.57 -18.42
CA GLY A 156 -12.29 -12.94 -18.60
C GLY A 156 -13.21 -13.41 -17.48
N GLY A 157 -13.06 -12.83 -16.28
CA GLY A 157 -13.85 -13.16 -15.10
C GLY A 157 -13.56 -14.56 -14.55
N ILE A 158 -13.78 -14.74 -13.25
CA ILE A 158 -13.70 -16.05 -12.61
C ILE A 158 -15.10 -16.66 -12.69
N ARG A 159 -15.28 -17.71 -13.50
CA ARG A 159 -16.59 -18.32 -13.78
C ARG A 159 -17.31 -18.84 -12.52
N ASP A 160 -16.55 -19.23 -11.51
CA ASP A 160 -17.04 -19.82 -10.27
C ASP A 160 -16.82 -18.91 -9.04
N ALA A 161 -16.65 -17.59 -9.24
CA ALA A 161 -16.59 -16.68 -8.11
C ALA A 161 -17.93 -16.71 -7.36
N ARG A 162 -17.87 -16.97 -6.04
CA ARG A 162 -19.02 -16.84 -5.15
C ARG A 162 -19.57 -15.42 -5.31
N GLN A 163 -20.79 -15.30 -5.86
CA GLN A 163 -21.45 -14.02 -5.93
C GLN A 163 -21.72 -13.53 -4.51
N PRO A 164 -21.52 -12.24 -4.22
CA PRO A 164 -21.93 -11.65 -2.95
C PRO A 164 -23.41 -11.98 -2.70
N ASP A 165 -23.73 -12.46 -1.50
CA ASP A 165 -25.11 -12.76 -1.13
C ASP A 165 -25.95 -11.47 -1.26
N PRO A 166 -26.98 -11.43 -2.12
CA PRO A 166 -27.79 -10.24 -2.32
C PRO A 166 -28.55 -9.81 -1.06
N ALA A 167 -28.68 -10.67 -0.05
CA ALA A 167 -29.26 -10.34 1.24
C ALA A 167 -28.31 -9.60 2.19
N PHE A 168 -27.00 -9.57 1.90
CA PHE A 168 -26.03 -8.89 2.75
C PHE A 168 -26.25 -7.39 2.72
N THR A 169 -26.88 -6.88 3.78
CA THR A 169 -27.04 -5.44 3.95
C THR A 169 -25.83 -4.88 4.68
N PRO A 170 -25.26 -3.78 4.20
CA PRO A 170 -24.17 -3.06 4.87
C PRO A 170 -24.36 -2.86 6.38
N ASP A 171 -25.60 -2.71 6.82
CA ASP A 171 -26.00 -2.40 8.19
C ASP A 171 -26.32 -3.63 9.05
N GLU A 172 -26.28 -4.84 8.49
CA GLU A 172 -26.45 -6.10 9.23
C GLU A 172 -25.42 -6.26 10.36
N VAL A 173 -24.24 -5.66 10.20
CA VAL A 173 -23.21 -5.60 11.24
C VAL A 173 -23.70 -4.90 12.51
N LEU A 174 -24.68 -4.00 12.42
CA LEU A 174 -25.24 -3.30 13.59
C LEU A 174 -25.96 -4.25 14.55
N ALA A 175 -26.53 -5.36 14.06
CA ALA A 175 -27.10 -6.40 14.91
C ALA A 175 -26.06 -7.01 15.86
N HIS A 176 -24.78 -6.99 15.47
CA HIS A 176 -23.67 -7.48 16.27
C HIS A 176 -23.04 -6.40 17.15
N LEU A 177 -23.41 -5.12 16.93
CA LEU A 177 -22.91 -3.95 17.67
C LEU A 177 -24.03 -3.22 18.43
N PRO A 178 -24.86 -3.92 19.20
CA PRO A 178 -26.05 -3.32 19.81
C PRO A 178 -25.74 -2.20 20.81
N GLY A 179 -24.59 -2.24 21.50
CA GLY A 179 -24.16 -1.13 22.37
C GLY A 179 -23.84 0.16 21.60
N LYS A 180 -23.41 0.06 20.34
CA LYS A 180 -23.24 1.22 19.46
C LYS A 180 -24.59 1.80 19.06
N VAL A 181 -25.54 0.93 18.72
CA VAL A 181 -26.91 1.31 18.36
C VAL A 181 -27.61 1.98 19.53
N ASP A 182 -27.53 1.40 20.73
CA ASP A 182 -28.04 1.99 21.98
C ASP A 182 -27.53 3.42 22.17
N ARG A 183 -26.22 3.63 22.03
CA ARG A 183 -25.60 4.95 22.17
C ARG A 183 -26.15 5.94 21.13
N ILE A 184 -26.21 5.55 19.86
CA ILE A 184 -26.66 6.44 18.77
C ILE A 184 -28.14 6.81 18.94
N LEU A 185 -29.00 5.84 19.27
CA LEU A 185 -30.42 6.08 19.49
C LEU A 185 -30.63 6.99 20.71
N ARG A 186 -29.83 6.82 21.77
CA ARG A 186 -29.90 7.64 22.99
C ARG A 186 -29.41 9.07 22.78
N GLU A 187 -28.34 9.26 22.01
CA GLU A 187 -27.83 10.60 21.63
C GLU A 187 -28.83 11.41 20.78
N ARG A 188 -29.88 10.76 20.27
CA ARG A 188 -30.93 11.35 19.45
C ARG A 188 -32.30 11.33 20.13
N ASP A 189 -32.34 11.04 21.44
CA ASP A 189 -33.56 10.98 22.25
C ASP A 189 -34.63 10.01 21.70
N LEU A 190 -34.23 8.97 20.93
CA LEU A 190 -35.15 7.93 20.43
C LEU A 190 -35.42 6.83 21.45
N ILE A 191 -34.51 6.65 22.41
CA ILE A 191 -34.66 5.70 23.52
C ILE A 191 -34.34 6.39 24.84
N SER A 192 -35.06 6.01 25.88
CA SER A 192 -34.86 6.50 27.25
C SER A 192 -33.70 5.79 27.96
N ALA A 193 -33.34 6.24 29.17
CA ALA A 193 -32.20 5.67 29.93
C ALA A 193 -32.43 4.21 30.36
N ASP A 194 -33.69 3.87 30.62
CA ASP A 194 -34.24 2.56 30.96
C ASP A 194 -34.47 1.67 29.72
N GLU A 195 -34.41 2.23 28.52
CA GLU A 195 -34.58 1.51 27.26
C GLU A 195 -33.24 1.14 26.61
N ARG A 196 -33.22 -0.02 25.96
CA ARG A 196 -32.07 -0.52 25.18
C ARG A 196 -32.56 -1.41 24.03
N VAL A 197 -31.73 -1.66 23.03
CA VAL A 197 -31.99 -2.65 21.99
C VAL A 197 -32.11 -4.03 22.65
N ALA A 198 -33.23 -4.70 22.38
CA ALA A 198 -33.52 -6.05 22.85
C ALA A 198 -32.45 -7.02 22.34
N ARG A 199 -32.08 -8.00 23.14
CA ARG A 199 -30.96 -8.91 22.82
C ARG A 199 -31.46 -10.31 22.47
N THR A 200 -30.84 -10.91 21.46
CA THR A 200 -30.94 -12.33 21.13
C THR A 200 -30.18 -13.17 22.18
N GLY A 201 -30.47 -14.47 22.27
CA GLY A 201 -29.79 -15.38 23.21
C GLY A 201 -28.26 -15.40 23.08
N ASP A 202 -27.74 -15.06 21.89
CA ASP A 202 -26.30 -15.01 21.61
C ASP A 202 -25.67 -13.64 21.95
N GLY A 203 -26.45 -12.71 22.52
CA GLY A 203 -25.98 -11.37 22.92
C GLY A 203 -26.05 -10.29 21.83
N GLY A 204 -26.34 -10.66 20.59
CA GLY A 204 -26.65 -9.74 19.48
C GLY A 204 -27.93 -8.94 19.73
N GLY A 205 -28.07 -7.78 19.08
CA GLY A 205 -29.30 -7.00 19.08
C GLY A 205 -30.34 -7.57 18.11
N LEU A 206 -31.61 -7.48 18.50
CA LEU A 206 -32.76 -7.75 17.64
C LEU A 206 -32.94 -6.58 16.66
N ILE A 207 -32.10 -6.57 15.64
CA ILE A 207 -32.04 -5.57 14.57
C ILE A 207 -32.12 -6.32 13.25
N ASP A 208 -33.17 -6.03 12.47
CA ASP A 208 -33.31 -6.54 11.12
C ASP A 208 -33.09 -5.39 10.14
N ALA A 209 -31.86 -5.28 9.65
CA ALA A 209 -31.46 -4.24 8.70
C ALA A 209 -32.12 -4.43 7.31
N ALA A 210 -32.50 -5.65 6.94
CA ALA A 210 -33.20 -5.91 5.69
C ALA A 210 -34.67 -5.49 5.76
N ALA A 211 -35.31 -5.72 6.91
CA ALA A 211 -36.68 -5.28 7.17
C ALA A 211 -36.77 -3.82 7.65
N GLY A 212 -35.65 -3.20 8.03
CA GLY A 212 -35.61 -1.82 8.53
C GLY A 212 -36.16 -1.67 9.96
N THR A 213 -36.13 -2.73 10.78
CA THR A 213 -36.76 -2.74 12.12
C THR A 213 -35.76 -2.91 13.26
N ILE A 214 -36.04 -2.27 14.39
CA ILE A 214 -35.23 -2.34 15.61
C ILE A 214 -36.15 -2.63 16.79
N THR A 215 -35.90 -3.73 17.52
CA THR A 215 -36.67 -4.05 18.72
C THR A 215 -35.99 -3.44 19.94
N ILE A 216 -36.72 -2.61 20.69
CA ILE A 216 -36.30 -1.96 21.93
C ILE A 216 -36.99 -2.66 23.10
N GLU A 217 -36.23 -2.97 24.14
CA GLU A 217 -36.67 -3.52 25.41
C GLU A 217 -36.54 -2.45 26.51
N ASN A 218 -37.60 -2.28 27.30
CA ASN A 218 -37.56 -1.52 28.54
C ASN A 218 -37.01 -2.40 29.66
N THR A 219 -35.92 -1.97 30.28
CA THR A 219 -35.18 -2.74 31.30
C THR A 219 -35.93 -2.82 32.63
N ASP A 220 -36.77 -1.83 32.93
CA ASP A 220 -37.51 -1.75 34.19
C ASP A 220 -38.84 -2.49 34.12
N LEU A 221 -39.53 -2.42 32.97
CA LEU A 221 -40.87 -2.98 32.76
C LEU A 221 -40.87 -4.32 32.04
N GLY A 222 -39.75 -4.71 31.41
CA GLY A 222 -39.65 -5.91 30.58
C GLY A 222 -40.55 -5.89 29.33
N THR A 223 -41.06 -4.71 28.94
CA THR A 223 -41.89 -4.53 27.76
C THR A 223 -41.02 -4.26 26.54
N THR A 224 -41.50 -4.65 25.36
CA THR A 224 -40.80 -4.39 24.09
C THR A 224 -41.64 -3.49 23.19
N ARG A 225 -40.96 -2.64 22.42
CA ARG A 225 -41.54 -1.85 21.33
C ARG A 225 -40.64 -1.93 20.11
N VAL A 226 -41.22 -1.83 18.92
CA VAL A 226 -40.47 -1.88 17.66
C VAL A 226 -40.40 -0.47 17.07
N ILE A 227 -39.23 -0.11 16.57
CA ILE A 227 -39.04 1.05 15.69
C ILE A 227 -39.12 0.51 14.27
N ASP A 228 -40.22 0.82 13.57
CA ASP A 228 -40.52 0.33 12.22
C ASP A 228 -39.93 1.22 11.11
N GLU A 229 -39.43 2.40 11.45
CA GLU A 229 -38.82 3.33 10.50
C GLU A 229 -37.31 3.40 10.75
N TRP A 230 -36.53 2.92 9.78
CA TRP A 230 -35.08 2.89 9.89
C TRP A 230 -34.51 4.32 9.95
N PRO A 231 -33.80 4.71 11.03
CA PRO A 231 -33.25 6.04 11.13
C PRO A 231 -32.16 6.27 10.07
N GLU A 232 -32.26 7.34 9.28
CA GLU A 232 -31.32 7.65 8.18
C GLU A 232 -29.84 7.77 8.63
N TYR A 233 -29.63 8.16 9.88
CA TYR A 233 -28.29 8.30 10.48
C TYR A 233 -27.74 7.00 11.07
N LEU A 234 -28.55 5.95 11.17
CA LEU A 234 -28.13 4.66 11.69
C LEU A 234 -27.57 3.82 10.56
N SER A 235 -26.27 3.94 10.32
CA SER A 235 -25.54 3.13 9.34
C SER A 235 -24.25 2.59 9.93
N ALA A 236 -23.86 1.39 9.51
CA ALA A 236 -22.55 0.83 9.81
C ALA A 236 -21.49 1.57 8.99
N THR A 237 -20.50 2.14 9.66
CA THR A 237 -19.34 2.74 8.98
C THR A 237 -18.44 1.65 8.41
N ASN A 238 -17.61 1.99 7.42
CA ASN A 238 -16.65 1.03 6.86
C ASN A 238 -15.69 0.48 7.93
N LEU A 239 -15.35 1.31 8.93
CA LEU A 239 -14.52 0.92 10.07
C LEU A 239 -15.23 -0.13 10.94
N ASP A 240 -16.53 0.01 11.19
CA ASP A 240 -17.27 -0.98 11.99
C ASP A 240 -17.28 -2.34 11.30
N ARG A 241 -17.56 -2.35 9.98
CA ARG A 241 -17.64 -3.58 9.19
C ARG A 241 -16.30 -4.29 9.13
N LEU A 242 -15.23 -3.54 8.89
CA LEU A 242 -13.88 -4.11 8.87
C LEU A 242 -13.48 -4.63 10.25
N GLY A 243 -13.71 -3.85 11.31
CA GLY A 243 -13.37 -4.25 12.68
C GLY A 243 -14.11 -5.52 13.09
N TRP A 244 -15.41 -5.60 12.80
CA TRP A 244 -16.22 -6.78 13.06
C TRP A 244 -15.71 -8.00 12.28
N ASN A 245 -15.56 -7.87 10.97
CA ASN A 245 -15.12 -8.97 10.10
C ASN A 245 -13.72 -9.48 10.50
N LEU A 246 -12.78 -8.57 10.78
CA LEU A 246 -11.42 -8.95 11.20
C LEU A 246 -11.41 -9.73 12.53
N LEU A 247 -12.25 -9.36 13.49
CA LEU A 247 -12.30 -10.03 14.79
C LEU A 247 -13.12 -11.32 14.78
N HIS A 248 -14.19 -11.37 13.99
CA HIS A 248 -15.13 -12.48 13.95
C HIS A 248 -14.69 -13.58 12.95
N ASP A 249 -14.46 -13.21 11.69
CA ASP A 249 -14.19 -14.16 10.61
C ASP A 249 -12.69 -14.43 10.43
N HIS A 250 -11.84 -13.47 10.81
CA HIS A 250 -10.40 -13.51 10.55
C HIS A 250 -9.48 -13.30 11.77
N PRO A 251 -9.79 -13.86 12.97
CA PRO A 251 -8.97 -13.63 14.16
C PRO A 251 -7.52 -14.10 13.98
N MET A 252 -7.32 -15.25 13.33
CA MET A 252 -5.99 -15.81 13.06
C MET A 252 -5.13 -14.90 12.19
N THR A 253 -5.73 -14.14 11.27
CA THR A 253 -5.00 -13.21 10.40
C THR A 253 -4.36 -12.08 11.20
N ILE A 254 -5.05 -11.59 12.25
CA ILE A 254 -4.51 -10.57 13.17
C ILE A 254 -3.34 -11.13 13.97
N GLU A 255 -3.47 -12.35 14.51
CA GLU A 255 -2.39 -12.99 15.26
C GLU A 255 -1.14 -13.20 14.41
N ILE A 256 -1.31 -13.74 13.19
CA ILE A 256 -0.22 -13.95 12.24
C ILE A 256 0.44 -12.62 11.87
N ALA A 257 -0.34 -11.57 11.60
CA ALA A 257 0.20 -10.24 11.33
C ALA A 257 1.02 -9.71 12.51
N GLY A 258 0.55 -9.88 13.74
CA GLY A 258 1.27 -9.52 14.97
C GLY A 258 2.60 -10.26 15.12
N VAL A 259 2.62 -11.58 14.88
CA VAL A 259 3.84 -12.39 14.92
C VAL A 259 4.84 -11.95 13.84
N ILE A 260 4.37 -11.67 12.62
CA ILE A 260 5.22 -11.17 11.53
C ILE A 260 5.85 -9.82 11.92
N LEU A 261 5.08 -8.88 12.48
CA LEU A 261 5.59 -7.59 12.93
C LEU A 261 6.64 -7.73 14.03
N LEU A 262 6.42 -8.64 14.98
CA LEU A 262 7.38 -8.93 16.05
C LEU A 262 8.68 -9.52 15.49
N MET A 263 8.59 -10.49 14.57
CA MET A 263 9.74 -11.08 13.90
C MET A 263 10.48 -10.05 13.03
N ALA A 264 9.77 -9.16 12.36
CA ALA A 264 10.35 -8.08 11.57
C ALA A 264 11.15 -7.10 12.44
N MET A 265 10.60 -6.68 13.58
CA MET A 265 11.33 -5.83 14.54
C MET A 265 12.57 -6.54 15.08
N LEU A 266 12.44 -7.79 15.53
CA LEU A 266 13.58 -8.55 16.05
C LEU A 266 14.69 -8.71 14.99
N GLY A 267 14.29 -9.06 13.76
CA GLY A 267 15.22 -9.19 12.63
C GLY A 267 15.93 -7.88 12.32
N ALA A 268 15.20 -6.77 12.26
CA ALA A 268 15.77 -5.44 12.03
C ALA A 268 16.76 -5.04 13.13
N THR A 269 16.42 -5.25 14.41
CA THR A 269 17.29 -4.92 15.55
C THR A 269 18.57 -5.77 15.58
N VAL A 270 18.45 -7.09 15.37
CA VAL A 270 19.61 -7.99 15.34
C VAL A 270 20.54 -7.65 14.17
N LEU A 271 19.98 -7.36 13.00
CA LEU A 271 20.78 -6.98 11.82
C LEU A 271 21.49 -5.65 12.02
N ALA A 272 20.80 -4.64 12.56
CA ALA A 272 21.39 -3.33 12.84
C ALA A 272 22.56 -3.44 13.84
N ARG A 273 22.41 -4.23 14.91
CA ARG A 273 23.49 -4.45 15.88
C ARG A 273 24.70 -5.14 15.27
N LYS A 274 24.48 -6.18 14.45
CA LYS A 274 25.57 -6.94 13.80
C LYS A 274 26.41 -6.05 12.87
N HIS A 275 25.78 -5.09 12.19
CA HIS A 275 26.50 -4.13 11.34
C HIS A 275 27.47 -3.26 12.16
N VAL A 276 27.04 -2.79 13.34
CA VAL A 276 27.90 -1.98 14.23
C VAL A 276 29.10 -2.78 14.72
N GLU A 277 28.89 -4.03 15.17
CA GLU A 277 29.97 -4.90 15.66
C GLU A 277 31.00 -5.21 14.54
N LEU A 278 30.54 -5.44 13.32
CA LEU A 278 31.43 -5.66 12.17
C LEU A 278 32.26 -4.41 11.85
N GLU A 279 31.66 -3.22 11.81
CA GLU A 279 32.38 -1.97 11.58
C GLU A 279 33.45 -1.69 12.65
N GLU A 280 33.14 -1.94 13.92
CA GLU A 280 34.10 -1.80 15.01
C GLU A 280 35.28 -2.78 14.89
N SER A 281 35.00 -4.03 14.53
CA SER A 281 36.05 -5.05 14.34
C SER A 281 37.01 -4.71 13.19
N LEU A 282 36.49 -4.18 12.08
CA LEU A 282 37.29 -3.76 10.92
C LEU A 282 38.16 -2.55 11.27
N LYS A 283 37.61 -1.56 11.99
CA LYS A 283 38.38 -0.41 12.50
C LYS A 283 39.48 -0.84 13.47
N ALA A 284 39.19 -1.79 14.37
CA ALA A 284 40.17 -2.33 15.30
C ALA A 284 41.30 -3.08 14.58
N GLU A 285 40.98 -3.88 13.54
CA GLU A 285 41.98 -4.58 12.74
C GLU A 285 42.86 -3.60 11.94
N GLN A 286 42.27 -2.56 11.34
CA GLN A 286 43.01 -1.49 10.66
C GLN A 286 43.94 -0.75 11.62
N ALA A 287 43.48 -0.40 12.82
CA ALA A 287 44.29 0.24 13.84
C ALA A 287 45.49 -0.63 14.25
N ARG A 288 45.30 -1.96 14.39
CA ARG A 288 46.39 -2.90 14.70
C ARG A 288 47.44 -2.95 13.60
N LYS A 289 47.03 -3.04 12.32
CA LYS A 289 47.93 -3.06 11.16
C LYS A 289 48.78 -1.78 11.05
N LEU A 290 48.20 -0.62 11.35
CA LEU A 290 48.93 0.66 11.36
C LEU A 290 49.96 0.74 12.51
N GLY A 291 49.62 0.19 13.68
CA GLY A 291 50.56 0.08 14.81
C GLY A 291 51.77 -0.79 14.50
N GLU A 292 51.57 -1.95 13.87
CA GLU A 292 52.64 -2.86 13.45
C GLU A 292 53.55 -2.24 12.37
N THR A 293 52.99 -1.43 11.47
CA THR A 293 53.76 -0.75 10.41
C THR A 293 54.64 0.37 10.97
N THR A 294 54.21 1.04 12.03
CA THR A 294 54.95 2.15 12.67
C THR A 294 56.09 1.66 13.57
N LEU A 295 55.99 0.43 14.11
CA LEU A 295 56.97 -0.15 15.03
C LEU A 295 58.09 -0.94 14.34
N ARG A 296 58.10 -1.07 13.01
CA ARG A 296 59.17 -1.74 12.28
C ARG A 296 60.39 -0.80 12.22
N PRO A 297 61.46 -1.00 13.00
CA PRO A 297 62.63 -0.14 12.93
C PRO A 297 63.24 -0.33 11.54
N GLN A 298 63.57 0.77 10.85
CA GLN A 298 64.47 0.75 9.70
C GLN A 298 65.87 0.36 10.17
N HIS A 299 66.08 -0.92 10.44
CA HIS A 299 67.39 -1.50 10.69
C HIS A 299 67.54 -2.75 9.82
N ALA A 300 67.91 -2.53 8.55
CA ALA A 300 68.76 -3.45 7.79
C ALA A 300 69.16 -2.82 6.45
N GLY A 301 70.46 -2.56 6.29
CA GLY A 301 71.11 -2.13 5.05
C GLY A 301 71.64 -0.69 5.16
N GLY A 302 72.88 -0.43 5.54
CA GLY A 302 74.07 -1.27 5.63
C GLY A 302 75.24 -0.31 5.45
N ALA A 303 75.95 -0.06 6.55
CA ALA A 303 77.26 0.58 6.50
C ALA A 303 78.27 -0.44 5.95
N SER A 304 78.88 -0.16 4.81
CA SER A 304 80.29 -0.40 4.44
C SER A 304 80.52 -0.03 2.98
#